data_AF-A0A7S3HB48-F1
#
_entry.id   AF-A0A7S3HB48-F1
#
_cell.length_a   1.000
_cell.length_b   1.000
_cell.length_c   1.000
_cell.angle_alpha   90.00
_cell.angle_beta   90.00
_cell.angle_gamma   90.00
#
_symmetry.space_group_name_H-M   'P 1'
#
loop_
_entity.id
_entity.type
_entity.pdbx_description
1 polymer ?
#
loop_
_entity_poly.entity_id
_entity_poly.type
_entity_poly.pdbx_seq_one_letter_code
_entity_poly.pdbx_strand_id
1 'polypeptide(L)'
;SHHVPDDGNLFILFAPHIGISDAGELGKYSRAGQKDRCGTACGAACGALKFCEDCKLEVDRSTPITRRKSMVKIPGEVYGDYQMEFITSQINEHLHDILSAPDEDSKQAKLAHVMFTVAQEFMIRNINFDDTFAERGKPNLYLLGGIQINMPKPMPDFFMPLMFEK
;
A
#
# COMPACT_ATOMS: atom_id res chain seq x y z
N SER A 1 -21.37 -7.37 1.77
CA SER A 1 -21.15 -8.69 2.39
C SER A 1 -22.17 -9.77 1.95
N HIS A 2 -23.09 -9.50 1.03
CA HIS A 2 -24.18 -10.41 0.65
C HIS A 2 -23.78 -11.75 0.02
N HIS A 3 -22.51 -11.93 -0.35
CA HIS A 3 -21.96 -13.18 -0.91
C HIS A 3 -21.33 -14.09 0.14
N VAL A 4 -21.30 -13.68 1.41
CA VAL A 4 -20.89 -14.58 2.49
C VAL A 4 -21.96 -15.68 2.61
N PRO A 5 -21.58 -16.98 2.60
CA PRO A 5 -22.52 -18.08 2.81
C PRO A 5 -23.33 -17.91 4.09
N ASP A 6 -24.54 -18.46 4.13
CA ASP A 6 -25.34 -18.52 5.36
C ASP A 6 -24.53 -19.23 6.46
N ASP A 7 -24.54 -18.66 7.67
CA ASP A 7 -23.71 -19.08 8.81
C ASP A 7 -22.18 -19.09 8.55
N GLY A 8 -21.74 -18.47 7.45
CA GLY A 8 -20.35 -18.37 7.04
C GLY A 8 -19.58 -17.24 7.72
N ASN A 9 -18.26 -17.24 7.55
CA ASN A 9 -17.38 -16.16 8.01
C ASN A 9 -16.70 -15.50 6.81
N LEU A 10 -16.28 -14.25 6.98
CA LEU A 10 -15.48 -13.53 5.98
C LEU A 10 -14.02 -13.50 6.45
N PHE A 11 -13.10 -13.78 5.53
CA PHE A 11 -11.67 -13.62 5.74
C PHE A 11 -11.13 -12.69 4.66
N ILE A 12 -10.49 -11.59 5.06
CA ILE A 12 -9.88 -10.62 4.16
C ILE A 12 -8.37 -10.66 4.38
N LEU A 13 -7.63 -10.99 3.31
CA LEU A 13 -6.20 -10.75 3.23
C LEU A 13 -5.96 -9.46 2.44
N PHE A 14 -5.17 -8.54 3.01
CA PHE A 14 -4.72 -7.36 2.29
C PHE A 14 -3.24 -7.09 2.55
N ALA A 15 -2.54 -6.64 1.50
CA ALA A 15 -1.14 -6.30 1.63
C ALA A 15 -0.70 -5.39 0.47
N PRO A 16 0.07 -4.32 0.73
CA PRO A 16 1.00 -3.84 -0.29
C PRO A 16 2.06 -4.92 -0.57
N HIS A 17 2.87 -4.70 -1.59
CA HIS A 17 3.95 -5.61 -1.93
C HIS A 17 5.27 -4.88 -2.18
N ILE A 18 6.37 -5.62 -1.99
CA ILE A 18 7.73 -5.20 -2.31
C ILE A 18 8.44 -6.34 -3.04
N GLY A 19 9.20 -6.00 -4.09
CA GLY A 19 10.05 -6.96 -4.79
C GLY A 19 11.48 -6.94 -4.26
N ILE A 20 12.14 -8.09 -4.37
CA ILE A 20 13.58 -8.23 -4.18
C ILE A 20 14.21 -8.68 -5.50
N SER A 21 15.27 -8.00 -5.94
CA SER A 21 16.00 -8.34 -7.17
C SER A 21 16.87 -9.58 -6.99
N ASP A 22 17.35 -10.15 -8.11
CA ASP A 22 18.30 -11.28 -8.06
C ASP A 22 19.61 -10.94 -7.30
N ALA A 23 19.93 -9.65 -7.18
CA ALA A 23 21.08 -9.13 -6.42
C ALA A 23 20.75 -8.79 -4.96
N GLY A 24 19.50 -9.00 -4.52
CA GLY A 24 19.05 -8.72 -3.16
C GLY A 24 18.59 -7.27 -2.92
N GLU A 25 18.49 -6.44 -3.97
CA GLU A 25 18.03 -5.06 -3.83
C GLU A 25 16.51 -4.99 -3.59
N LEU A 26 16.08 -4.20 -2.62
CA LEU A 26 14.67 -4.01 -2.33
C LEU A 26 14.01 -3.03 -3.31
N GLY A 27 12.71 -3.18 -3.50
CA GLY A 27 11.93 -2.31 -4.39
C GLY A 27 12.08 -2.66 -5.87
N LYS A 28 12.73 -3.79 -6.20
CA LYS A 28 13.04 -4.21 -7.58
C LYS A 28 12.64 -5.65 -7.85
N TYR A 29 12.31 -5.97 -9.09
CA TYR A 29 11.93 -7.33 -9.48
C TYR A 29 12.20 -7.64 -10.96
N SER A 30 12.79 -8.81 -11.22
CA SER A 30 13.04 -9.34 -12.56
C SER A 30 11.80 -10.09 -13.08
N ARG A 31 11.17 -9.57 -14.13
CA ARG A 31 9.90 -10.12 -14.67
C ARG A 31 10.15 -11.03 -15.86
N ALA A 32 9.42 -12.16 -15.92
CA ALA A 32 9.53 -13.10 -17.02
C ALA A 32 9.26 -12.41 -18.37
N GLY A 33 10.15 -12.63 -19.34
CA GLY A 33 10.06 -12.02 -20.68
C GLY A 33 10.68 -10.62 -20.80
N GLN A 34 11.12 -10.00 -19.70
CA GLN A 34 11.81 -8.69 -19.72
C GLN A 34 13.31 -8.89 -19.52
N LYS A 35 14.00 -9.29 -20.60
CA LYS A 35 15.46 -9.47 -20.58
C LYS A 35 16.15 -8.15 -20.23
N ASP A 36 17.16 -8.20 -19.37
CA ASP A 36 18.02 -7.09 -18.96
C ASP A 36 17.29 -5.92 -18.26
N ARG A 37 16.07 -6.15 -17.72
CA ARG A 37 15.31 -5.15 -16.97
C ARG A 37 14.92 -5.67 -15.59
N CYS A 38 15.48 -5.04 -14.55
CA CYS A 38 15.01 -5.17 -13.18
C CYS A 38 14.22 -3.91 -12.83
N GLY A 39 12.90 -3.98 -13.00
CA GLY A 39 11.99 -2.84 -12.80
C GLY A 39 11.57 -2.67 -11.34
N THR A 40 10.84 -1.60 -11.04
CA THR A 40 10.33 -1.32 -9.69
C THR A 40 9.22 -2.28 -9.25
N ALA A 41 9.15 -2.52 -7.94
CA ALA A 41 8.14 -3.37 -7.30
C ALA A 41 8.00 -2.98 -5.80
N CYS A 42 6.91 -2.37 -5.35
CA CYS A 42 5.71 -1.96 -6.09
C CYS A 42 5.92 -0.74 -6.97
N GLY A 43 5.63 -0.85 -8.27
CA GLY A 43 5.84 0.23 -9.23
C GLY A 43 5.07 1.51 -8.92
N ALA A 44 3.84 1.40 -8.39
CA ALA A 44 3.03 2.56 -8.01
C ALA A 44 3.65 3.32 -6.82
N ALA A 45 4.01 2.61 -5.76
CA ALA A 45 4.62 3.23 -4.58
C ALA A 45 5.97 3.84 -4.90
N CYS A 46 6.84 3.13 -5.64
CA CYS A 46 8.15 3.65 -6.04
C CYS A 46 8.00 4.88 -6.96
N GLY A 47 7.05 4.85 -7.91
CA GLY A 47 6.79 5.97 -8.81
C GLY A 47 6.27 7.21 -8.08
N ALA A 48 5.35 7.02 -7.14
CA ALA A 48 4.82 8.08 -6.29
C ALA A 48 5.90 8.68 -5.38
N LEU A 49 6.74 7.86 -4.75
CA LEU A 49 7.88 8.34 -3.96
C LEU A 49 8.82 9.20 -4.83
N LYS A 50 9.17 8.70 -6.02
CA LYS A 50 10.05 9.43 -6.95
C LYS A 50 9.45 10.78 -7.35
N PHE A 51 8.15 10.82 -7.65
CA PHE A 51 7.45 12.07 -7.95
C PHE A 51 7.50 13.04 -6.76
N CYS A 52 7.24 12.58 -5.54
CA CYS A 52 7.32 13.41 -4.34
C CYS A 52 8.73 13.97 -4.08
N GLU A 53 9.77 13.15 -4.29
CA GLU A 53 11.17 13.57 -4.20
C GLU A 53 11.50 14.69 -5.20
N ASP A 54 11.08 14.53 -6.45
CA ASP A 54 11.37 15.47 -7.53
C ASP A 54 10.59 16.79 -7.38
N CYS A 55 9.35 16.73 -6.93
CA CYS A 55 8.47 17.90 -6.82
C CYS A 55 8.58 18.67 -5.50
N LYS A 56 9.25 18.14 -4.46
CA LYS A 56 9.37 18.75 -3.11
C LYS A 56 8.05 19.33 -2.59
N LEU A 57 6.96 18.60 -2.79
CA LEU A 57 5.60 19.10 -2.53
C LEU A 57 5.47 19.53 -1.07
N GLU A 58 5.14 20.80 -0.83
CA GLU A 58 4.84 21.29 0.51
C GLU A 58 3.57 20.61 1.04
N VAL A 59 3.68 19.91 2.17
CA VAL A 59 2.52 19.37 2.89
C VAL A 59 1.99 20.49 3.79
N ASP A 60 0.77 20.97 3.54
CA ASP A 60 0.07 21.79 4.52
C ASP A 60 -0.32 20.92 5.73
N ARG A 61 0.51 20.99 6.78
CA ARG A 61 0.33 20.22 8.01
C ARG A 61 -0.76 20.79 8.94
N SER A 62 -1.34 21.94 8.62
CA SER A 62 -2.33 22.60 9.47
C SER A 62 -3.74 21.97 9.39
N THR A 63 -4.01 21.18 8.34
CA THR A 63 -5.30 20.51 8.15
C THR A 63 -5.27 19.07 8.69
N PRO A 64 -6.24 18.65 9.54
CA PRO A 64 -6.35 17.26 10.03
C PRO A 64 -6.50 16.26 8.88
N ILE A 65 -5.85 15.08 9.01
CA ILE A 65 -5.82 14.00 8.01
C ILE A 65 -7.23 13.64 7.48
N THR A 66 -8.25 13.68 8.35
CA THR A 66 -9.64 13.35 8.01
C THR A 66 -10.35 14.39 7.13
N ARG A 67 -9.76 15.57 6.92
CA ARG A 67 -10.33 16.67 6.14
C ARG A 67 -9.44 17.16 5.00
N ARG A 68 -8.28 16.55 4.78
CA ARG A 68 -7.46 16.85 3.60
C ARG A 68 -8.20 16.33 2.38
N LYS A 69 -8.79 17.23 1.60
CA LYS A 69 -9.11 16.91 0.21
C LYS A 69 -7.78 16.49 -0.42
N SER A 70 -7.75 15.31 -1.05
CA SER A 70 -6.67 14.89 -1.94
C SER A 70 -6.47 15.98 -2.99
N MET A 71 -5.63 16.95 -2.67
CA MET A 71 -5.28 18.05 -3.54
C MET A 71 -3.83 18.37 -3.23
N VAL A 72 -2.96 17.39 -3.46
CA VAL A 72 -1.71 17.73 -4.11
C VAL A 72 -2.13 18.50 -5.36
N LYS A 73 -1.95 19.83 -5.37
CA LYS A 73 -2.15 20.62 -6.58
C LYS A 73 -1.01 20.26 -7.52
N ILE A 74 -1.17 19.15 -8.24
CA ILE A 74 -0.28 18.76 -9.33
C ILE A 74 -0.40 19.88 -10.38
N PRO A 75 0.70 20.58 -10.73
CA PRO A 75 0.65 21.61 -11.76
C PRO A 75 0.24 21.00 -13.10
N GLY A 76 -0.88 21.46 -13.66
CA GLY A 76 -1.48 20.91 -14.87
C GLY A 76 -2.55 19.87 -14.53
N GLU A 77 -3.81 20.22 -14.75
CA GLU A 77 -4.99 19.41 -14.44
C GLU A 77 -4.94 18.03 -15.12
N VAL A 78 -4.46 17.01 -14.40
CA VAL A 78 -4.60 15.61 -14.82
C VAL A 78 -5.90 15.09 -14.24
N TYR A 79 -7.03 15.40 -14.87
CA TYR A 79 -8.27 14.66 -14.60
C TYR A 79 -8.08 13.23 -15.12
N GLY A 80 -7.75 12.25 -14.26
CA GLY A 80 -7.83 10.84 -14.71
C GLY A 80 -7.28 9.72 -13.83
N ASP A 81 -6.24 9.92 -13.01
CA ASP A 81 -5.59 8.82 -12.28
C ASP A 81 -5.74 8.94 -10.76
N TYR A 82 -6.98 8.81 -10.29
CA TYR A 82 -7.33 8.94 -8.88
C TYR A 82 -6.59 7.96 -7.96
N GLN A 83 -6.22 6.78 -8.47
CA GLN A 83 -5.49 5.79 -7.67
C GLN A 83 -4.06 6.27 -7.41
N MET A 84 -3.36 6.71 -8.45
CA MET A 84 -2.01 7.25 -8.29
C MET A 84 -1.99 8.58 -7.54
N GLU A 85 -2.99 9.45 -7.73
CA GLU A 85 -3.15 10.67 -6.94
C GLU A 85 -3.31 10.36 -5.46
N PHE A 86 -4.17 9.39 -5.12
CA PHE A 86 -4.35 8.96 -3.75
C PHE A 86 -3.03 8.45 -3.17
N ILE A 87 -2.37 7.47 -3.83
CA ILE A 87 -1.10 6.90 -3.38
C ILE A 87 -0.03 7.98 -3.18
N THR A 88 0.10 8.90 -4.14
CA THR A 88 1.04 10.01 -4.10
C THR A 88 0.75 10.94 -2.93
N SER A 89 -0.52 11.28 -2.69
CA SER A 89 -0.90 12.11 -1.55
C SER A 89 -0.51 11.45 -0.23
N GLN A 90 -0.76 10.14 -0.09
CA GLN A 90 -0.46 9.40 1.14
C GLN A 90 1.06 9.31 1.35
N ILE A 91 1.85 8.99 0.32
CA ILE A 91 3.31 8.94 0.42
C ILE A 91 3.89 10.32 0.77
N ASN A 92 3.35 11.40 0.21
CA ASN A 92 3.84 12.75 0.49
C ASN A 92 3.72 13.11 1.98
N GLU A 93 2.66 12.65 2.66
CA GLU A 93 2.49 12.87 4.11
C GLU A 93 3.60 12.22 4.95
N HIS A 94 4.19 11.14 4.45
CA HIS A 94 5.26 10.39 5.10
C HIS A 94 6.65 10.63 4.49
N LEU A 95 6.78 11.53 3.50
CA LEU A 95 7.99 11.69 2.69
C LEU A 95 9.24 11.91 3.54
N HIS A 96 9.18 12.81 4.53
CA HIS A 96 10.33 13.09 5.40
C HIS A 96 10.79 11.85 6.18
N ASP A 97 9.85 11.02 6.66
CA ASP A 97 10.14 9.81 7.41
C ASP A 97 10.65 8.68 6.51
N ILE A 98 10.21 8.64 5.24
CA ILE A 98 10.77 7.72 4.24
C ILE A 98 12.21 8.12 3.89
N LEU A 99 12.46 9.40 3.63
CA LEU A 99 13.77 9.92 3.22
C LEU A 99 14.81 9.99 4.35
N SER A 100 14.40 9.84 5.61
CA SER A 100 15.33 9.75 6.74
C SER A 100 16.01 8.38 6.87
N ALA A 101 15.58 7.39 6.08
CA ALA A 101 16.19 6.07 6.04
C ALA A 101 17.68 6.14 5.65
N PRO A 102 18.54 5.30 6.26
CA PRO A 102 20.00 5.40 6.11
C PRO A 102 20.53 4.97 4.73
N ASP A 103 19.78 4.15 4.00
CA ASP A 103 20.16 3.61 2.69
C ASP A 103 18.91 3.30 1.84
N GLU A 104 19.11 2.94 0.57
CA GLU A 104 18.01 2.70 -0.37
C GLU A 104 17.16 1.49 0.01
N ASP A 105 17.74 0.41 0.53
CA ASP A 105 16.97 -0.78 0.90
C ASP A 105 16.08 -0.48 2.12
N SER A 106 16.63 0.21 3.12
CA SER A 106 15.90 0.71 4.28
C SER A 106 14.78 1.67 3.86
N LYS A 107 15.03 2.52 2.85
CA LYS A 107 14.03 3.42 2.29
C LYS A 107 12.89 2.65 1.61
N GLN A 108 13.19 1.63 0.81
CA GLN A 108 12.17 0.79 0.16
C GLN A 108 11.39 -0.07 1.17
N ALA A 109 12.06 -0.61 2.19
CA ALA A 109 11.39 -1.30 3.30
C ALA A 109 10.43 -0.35 4.04
N LYS A 110 10.88 0.86 4.36
CA LYS A 110 10.07 1.90 5.00
C LYS A 110 8.87 2.29 4.13
N LEU A 111 9.06 2.44 2.83
CA LEU A 111 7.98 2.70 1.87
C LEU A 111 6.92 1.58 1.89
N ALA A 112 7.33 0.31 1.94
CA ALA A 112 6.41 -0.81 2.05
C ALA A 112 5.60 -0.78 3.36
N HIS A 113 6.23 -0.42 4.48
CA HIS A 113 5.53 -0.23 5.76
C HIS A 113 4.55 0.95 5.74
N VAL A 114 4.91 2.09 5.14
CA VAL A 114 3.98 3.21 4.96
C VAL A 114 2.78 2.77 4.13
N MET A 115 2.99 2.06 3.02
CA MET A 115 1.89 1.54 2.20
C MET A 115 1.02 0.53 2.96
N PHE A 116 1.57 -0.21 3.92
CA PHE A 116 0.78 -1.09 4.77
C PHE A 116 -0.11 -0.27 5.70
N THR A 117 0.42 0.76 6.35
CA THR A 117 -0.37 1.67 7.19
C THR A 117 -1.52 2.29 6.38
N VAL A 118 -1.24 2.76 5.16
CA VAL A 118 -2.27 3.32 4.26
C VAL A 118 -3.35 2.29 3.94
N ALA A 119 -2.95 1.06 3.58
CA ALA A 119 -3.89 -0.02 3.27
C ALA A 119 -4.71 -0.42 4.51
N GLN A 120 -4.09 -0.52 5.67
CA GLN A 120 -4.74 -0.86 6.94
C GLN A 120 -5.78 0.20 7.31
N GLU A 121 -5.41 1.48 7.29
CA GLU A 121 -6.33 2.57 7.60
C GLU A 121 -7.50 2.60 6.61
N PHE A 122 -7.22 2.41 5.31
CA PHE A 122 -8.27 2.34 4.30
C PHE A 122 -9.22 1.17 4.57
N MET A 123 -8.69 -0.01 4.88
CA MET A 123 -9.50 -1.19 5.21
C MET A 123 -10.38 -0.95 6.44
N ILE A 124 -9.79 -0.49 7.55
CA ILE A 124 -10.53 -0.26 8.81
C ILE A 124 -11.63 0.79 8.61
N ARG A 125 -11.35 1.88 7.88
CA ARG A 125 -12.35 2.94 7.62
C ARG A 125 -13.51 2.45 6.74
N ASN A 126 -13.29 1.50 5.84
CA ASN A 126 -14.30 1.02 4.90
C ASN A 126 -15.05 -0.22 5.40
N ILE A 127 -14.61 -0.84 6.49
CA ILE A 127 -15.38 -1.87 7.17
C ILE A 127 -16.55 -1.18 7.86
N ASN A 128 -17.71 -1.26 7.21
CA ASN A 128 -18.97 -0.87 7.79
C ASN A 128 -19.83 -2.13 7.96
N PHE A 129 -20.14 -2.47 9.21
CA PHE A 129 -21.13 -3.50 9.50
C PHE A 129 -22.50 -2.83 9.34
N ASP A 130 -23.11 -2.99 8.16
CA ASP A 130 -24.51 -2.65 8.03
C ASP A 130 -25.36 -3.63 8.86
N ASP A 131 -26.56 -3.19 9.24
CA ASP A 131 -27.49 -4.00 10.04
C ASP A 131 -27.76 -5.36 9.36
N THR A 132 -27.71 -5.41 8.02
CA THR A 132 -27.95 -6.64 7.24
C THR A 132 -26.85 -7.70 7.39
N PHE A 133 -25.60 -7.32 7.66
CA PHE A 133 -24.54 -8.29 7.96
C PHE A 133 -24.66 -8.84 9.39
N ALA A 134 -25.04 -7.99 10.34
CA ALA A 134 -25.22 -8.40 11.74
C ALA A 134 -26.41 -9.37 11.93
N GLU A 135 -27.47 -9.19 11.15
CA GLU A 135 -28.71 -9.99 11.21
C GLU A 135 -28.58 -11.42 10.65
N ARG A 136 -27.56 -11.71 9.82
CA ARG A 136 -27.32 -13.02 9.17
C ARG A 136 -26.63 -14.07 10.07
N GLY A 137 -26.91 -14.05 11.37
CA GLY A 137 -26.32 -15.00 12.31
C GLY A 137 -24.96 -14.59 12.90
N LYS A 138 -24.64 -13.29 12.93
CA LYS A 138 -23.39 -12.73 13.49
C LYS A 138 -22.10 -13.36 12.90
N PRO A 139 -21.92 -13.32 11.57
CA PRO A 139 -20.70 -13.79 10.92
C PRO A 139 -19.45 -13.11 11.48
N ASN A 140 -18.34 -13.86 11.63
CA ASN A 140 -17.06 -13.28 12.01
C ASN A 140 -16.36 -12.66 10.78
N LEU A 141 -15.67 -11.55 10.97
CA LEU A 141 -14.79 -10.94 9.97
C LEU A 141 -13.34 -11.08 10.42
N TYR A 142 -12.56 -11.91 9.76
CA TYR A 142 -11.12 -12.03 10.04
C TYR A 142 -10.32 -11.15 9.08
N LEU A 143 -9.39 -10.37 9.60
CA LEU A 143 -8.50 -9.50 8.83
C LEU A 143 -7.06 -9.98 8.99
N LEU A 144 -6.42 -10.40 7.90
CA LEU A 144 -4.99 -10.66 7.84
C LEU A 144 -4.32 -9.58 6.98
N GLY A 145 -3.60 -8.69 7.65
CA GLY A 145 -2.86 -7.61 7.01
C GLY A 145 -1.35 -7.84 7.10
N GLY A 146 -0.62 -7.53 6.05
CA GLY A 146 0.83 -7.68 6.05
C GLY A 146 1.50 -7.07 4.83
N ILE A 147 2.74 -7.48 4.57
CA ILE A 147 3.50 -7.10 3.37
C ILE A 147 3.79 -8.36 2.57
N GLN A 148 3.39 -8.37 1.30
CA GLN A 148 3.79 -9.42 0.36
C GLN A 148 5.20 -9.14 -0.16
N ILE A 149 6.08 -10.13 -0.12
CA ILE A 149 7.47 -10.03 -0.56
C ILE A 149 7.64 -10.93 -1.78
N ASN A 150 7.85 -10.32 -2.95
CA ASN A 150 8.07 -11.06 -4.20
C ASN A 150 9.55 -11.38 -4.37
N MET A 151 9.86 -12.67 -4.43
CA MET A 151 11.23 -13.16 -4.45
C MET A 151 11.70 -13.51 -5.86
N PRO A 152 13.01 -13.36 -6.14
CA PRO A 152 13.57 -13.77 -7.42
C PRO A 152 13.44 -15.28 -7.60
N LYS A 153 13.19 -15.74 -8.82
CA LYS A 153 13.14 -17.18 -9.08
C LYS A 153 14.52 -17.81 -8.84
N PRO A 154 14.58 -19.04 -8.30
CA PRO A 154 13.48 -19.95 -8.00
C PRO A 154 12.92 -19.83 -6.56
N MET A 155 13.27 -18.78 -5.82
CA MET A 155 12.84 -18.64 -4.42
C MET A 155 11.32 -18.46 -4.33
N PRO A 156 10.67 -19.03 -3.29
CA PRO A 156 9.25 -18.80 -3.04
C PRO A 156 9.04 -17.37 -2.55
N ASP A 157 7.87 -16.81 -2.87
CA ASP A 157 7.42 -15.55 -2.27
C ASP A 157 7.16 -15.70 -0.77
N PHE A 158 7.26 -14.59 -0.03
CA PHE A 158 6.95 -14.54 1.39
C PHE A 158 5.79 -13.58 1.69
N PHE A 159 5.21 -13.72 2.87
CA PHE A 159 4.26 -12.78 3.43
C PHE A 159 4.68 -12.47 4.87
N MET A 160 4.86 -11.19 5.18
CA MET A 160 5.16 -10.73 6.53
C MET A 160 3.86 -10.26 7.20
N PRO A 161 3.25 -11.07 8.09
CA PRO A 161 2.04 -10.65 8.79
C PRO A 161 2.35 -9.52 9.77
N LEU A 162 1.56 -8.45 9.72
CA LEU A 162 1.67 -7.29 10.60
C LEU A 162 0.42 -7.12 11.47
N MET A 163 -0.71 -7.70 11.06
CA MET A 163 -1.93 -7.79 11.87
C MET A 163 -2.69 -9.07 11.56
N PHE A 164 -3.33 -9.63 12.58
CA PHE A 164 -4.33 -10.67 12.42
C PHE A 164 -5.42 -10.48 13.48
N GLU A 165 -6.60 -10.03 13.03
CA GLU A 165 -7.69 -9.59 13.91
C GLU A 165 -9.02 -10.21 13.49
N LYS A 166 -10.00 -10.17 14.40
CA LYS A 166 -11.39 -10.57 14.20
C LYS A 166 -12.28 -9.36 14.47
#